data_AF-A0A351JWQ2-F1
#
_entry.id   AF-A0A351JWQ2-F1
#
_cell.length_a   1.000
_cell.length_b   1.000
_cell.length_c   1.000
_cell.angle_alpha   90.00
_cell.angle_beta   90.00
_cell.angle_gamma   90.00
#
_symmetry.space_group_name_H-M   'P 1'
#
loop_
_entity.id
_entity.type
_entity.pdbx_description
1 polymer ?
#
loop_
_entity_poly.entity_id
_entity_poly.type
_entity_poly.pdbx_seq_one_letter_code
_entity_poly.pdbx_strand_id
1 'polypeptide(L)' 'GCGKTSVLLALDGLLRPTAGQIRIHGEEVRGVRRDVALILQDAGLLPWKTVRQNAEFSLRIQGRKESV' A
#
# COMPACT_ATOMS: atom_id res chain seq x y z
N GLY A 1 7.91 19.04 6.46
CA GLY A 1 7.48 18.40 5.19
C GLY A 1 8.64 18.24 4.23
N CYS A 2 9.54 17.29 4.48
CA CYS A 2 10.67 17.00 3.57
C CYS A 2 10.31 16.02 2.42
N GLY A 3 9.02 15.74 2.19
CA GLY A 3 8.57 14.93 1.05
C GLY A 3 8.51 13.41 1.26
N LYS A 4 8.74 12.88 2.48
CA LYS A 4 8.67 11.42 2.75
C LYS A 4 7.38 10.77 2.27
N THR A 5 6.24 11.35 2.62
CA THR A 5 4.92 10.85 2.20
C THR A 5 4.81 10.84 0.69
N SER A 6 5.26 11.90 0.01
CA SER A 6 5.28 11.97 -1.46
C SER A 6 6.16 10.87 -2.07
N VAL A 7 7.34 10.60 -1.48
CA VAL A 7 8.23 9.52 -1.93
C VAL A 7 7.58 8.16 -1.73
N LEU A 8 7.01 7.87 -0.56
CA LEU A 8 6.33 6.59 -0.31
C LEU A 8 5.14 6.38 -1.26
N LEU A 9 4.32 7.40 -1.49
CA LEU A 9 3.22 7.34 -2.45
C LEU A 9 3.70 7.14 -3.89
N ALA A 10 4.85 7.70 -4.25
CA ALA A 10 5.43 7.49 -5.57
C ALA A 10 5.99 6.08 -5.76
N LEU A 11 6.61 5.51 -4.72
CA LEU A 11 7.07 4.11 -4.71
C LEU A 11 5.92 3.11 -4.83
N ASP A 12 4.78 3.40 -4.18
CA ASP A 12 3.55 2.59 -4.27
C ASP A 12 2.81 2.75 -5.61
N GLY A 13 3.15 3.77 -6.39
CA GLY A 13 2.53 4.11 -7.67
C GLY A 13 1.22 4.89 -7.54
N LEU A 14 0.87 5.36 -6.33
CA LEU A 14 -0.26 6.24 -6.05
C LEU A 14 0.02 7.70 -6.44
N LEU A 15 1.30 8.11 -6.48
CA LEU A 15 1.73 9.41 -6.96
C LEU A 15 2.63 9.25 -8.18
N ARG A 16 2.28 9.89 -9.30
CA ARG A 16 3.14 9.88 -10.49
C ARG A 16 4.29 10.89 -10.31
N PRO A 17 5.56 10.48 -10.48
CA PRO A 17 6.68 11.42 -10.50
C PRO A 17 6.53 12.45 -11.62
N THR A 18 6.87 13.71 -11.35
CA THR A 18 6.86 14.77 -12.38
C THR A 18 7.92 14.54 -13.46
N ALA A 19 9.05 13.95 -13.10
CA ALA A 19 10.14 13.61 -14.00
C ALA A 19 10.91 12.38 -13.48
N GLY A 20 11.67 11.74 -14.38
CA GLY A 20 12.42 10.53 -14.08
C GLY A 20 11.53 9.28 -14.02
N GLN A 21 12.08 8.21 -13.45
CA GLN A 21 11.41 6.92 -13.35
C GLN A 21 11.82 6.22 -12.05
N ILE A 22 10.92 5.40 -11.51
CA ILE A 22 11.16 4.58 -10.32
C ILE A 22 11.20 3.12 -10.79
N ARG A 23 12.23 2.38 -10.34
CA ARG A 23 12.33 0.94 -10.57
C ARG A 23 12.48 0.22 -9.24
N ILE A 24 11.70 -0.83 -9.02
CA ILE A 24 11.80 -1.71 -7.85
C ILE A 24 11.94 -3.13 -8.37
N HIS A 25 13.02 -3.82 -7.97
CA HIS A 25 13.40 -5.13 -8.50
C HIS A 25 13.57 -5.15 -10.03
N GLY A 26 14.07 -4.06 -10.62
CA GLY A 26 14.28 -3.93 -12.07
C GLY A 26 13.02 -3.51 -12.84
N GLU A 27 11.83 -3.66 -12.27
CA GLU A 27 10.55 -3.32 -12.88
C GLU A 27 10.18 -1.86 -12.66
N GLU A 28 9.75 -1.19 -13.73
CA GLU A 28 9.31 0.21 -13.69
C GLU A 28 7.96 0.36 -13.00
N VAL A 29 7.84 1.31 -12.07
CA VAL A 29 6.57 1.65 -11.41
C VAL A 29 5.72 2.50 -12.37
N ARG A 30 4.75 1.87 -13.03
CA ARG A 30 3.82 2.52 -13.97
C ARG A 30 2.46 2.86 -13.39
N GLY A 31 2.18 2.41 -12.17
CA GLY A 31 0.92 2.59 -11.47
C GLY A 31 0.92 1.79 -10.17
N VAL A 32 -0.27 1.67 -9.57
CA VAL A 32 -0.44 1.02 -8.26
C VAL A 32 0.05 -0.43 -8.31
N ARG A 33 0.89 -0.77 -7.34
CA ARG A 33 1.52 -2.08 -7.21
C ARG A 33 0.68 -3.00 -6.32
N ARG A 34 0.55 -4.28 -6.71
CA ARG A 34 -0.15 -5.31 -5.89
C ARG A 34 0.78 -6.05 -4.93
N ASP A 35 2.08 -5.93 -5.15
CA ASP A 35 3.15 -6.56 -4.38
C ASP A 35 3.70 -5.64 -3.26
N VAL A 36 3.16 -4.43 -3.13
CA VAL A 36 3.52 -3.45 -2.10
C VAL A 36 2.30 -3.18 -1.23
N ALA A 37 2.54 -2.95 0.06
CA ALA A 37 1.54 -2.48 1.00
C ALA A 37 2.02 -1.18 1.64
N LEU A 38 1.21 -0.13 1.58
CA LEU A 38 1.49 1.15 2.19
C LEU A 38 0.88 1.22 3.59
N ILE A 39 1.72 1.35 4.62
CA ILE A 39 1.28 1.69 5.97
C ILE A 39 1.33 3.20 6.13
N LEU A 40 0.16 3.81 6.27
CA LEU A 40 0.02 5.25 6.47
C LEU A 40 0.33 5.64 7.92
N GLN A 41 0.56 6.94 8.14
CA GLN A 41 0.76 7.46 9.49
C GLN A 41 -0.48 7.33 10.37
N ASP A 42 -1.66 7.43 9.76
CA ASP A 42 -2.92 7.03 10.38
C ASP A 42 -3.08 5.51 10.25
N ALA A 43 -3.47 4.86 11.35
CA ALA A 43 -3.62 3.42 11.42
C ALA A 43 -4.70 2.90 10.47
N GLY A 44 -5.65 3.75 10.03
CA GLY A 44 -6.66 3.39 9.04
C GLY A 44 -7.54 2.22 9.47
N LEU A 45 -7.64 1.97 10.78
CA LEU A 45 -8.41 0.87 11.35
C LEU A 45 -9.91 1.14 11.17
N LEU A 46 -10.65 0.07 10.92
CA LEU A 46 -12.11 0.11 10.82
C LEU A 46 -12.68 -0.01 12.24
N PRO A 47 -13.26 1.07 12.81
CA PRO A 47 -13.61 1.13 14.24
C PRO A 47 -14.76 0.21 14.63
N TRP A 48 -15.56 -0.25 13.66
CA TRP A 48 -16.63 -1.22 13.84
C TRP A 48 -16.17 -2.68 13.69
N LYS A 49 -14.86 -2.94 13.55
CA LYS A 49 -14.29 -4.28 13.43
C LYS A 49 -13.43 -4.64 14.64
N THR A 50 -13.40 -5.93 14.97
CA THR A 50 -12.45 -6.47 15.97
C THR A 50 -11.01 -6.40 15.46
N VAL A 51 -10.03 -6.58 16.35
CA VAL A 51 -8.61 -6.67 15.99
C VAL A 51 -8.38 -7.74 14.93
N ARG A 52 -8.94 -8.94 15.12
CA ARG A 52 -8.88 -10.05 14.16
C ARG A 52 -9.44 -9.65 12.79
N GLN A 53 -10.62 -9.03 12.77
CA GLN A 53 -11.27 -8.63 11.53
C GLN A 53 -10.52 -7.52 10.79
N ASN A 54 -9.81 -6.62 11.50
CA ASN A 54 -8.92 -5.64 10.88
C ASN A 54 -7.67 -6.32 10.28
N ALA A 55 -7.06 -7.26 10.99
CA ALA A 55 -5.89 -8.00 10.51
C ALA A 55 -6.20 -8.86 9.27
N GLU A 56 -7.38 -9.49 9.23
CA GLU A 56 -7.82 -10.34 8.13
C GLU A 56 -8.34 -9.54 6.91
N PHE A 57 -8.61 -8.24 7.07
CA PHE A 57 -9.25 -7.43 6.03
C PHE A 57 -8.44 -7.39 4.73
N SER A 58 -7.12 -7.24 4.82
CA SER A 58 -6.23 -7.22 3.65
C SER A 58 -6.23 -8.55 2.90
N LEU A 59 -6.32 -9.68 3.61
CA LEU A 59 -6.41 -11.02 3.02
C LEU A 59 -7.72 -11.19 2.24
N ARG A 60 -8.84 -10.71 2.81
CA ARG A 60 -10.14 -10.74 2.14
C ARG A 60 -10.17 -9.89 0.88
N ILE A 61 -9.58 -8.68 0.90
CA ILE A 61 -9.45 -7.83 -0.30
C ILE A 61 -8.66 -8.53 -1.40
N GLN A 62 -7.64 -9.31 -1.04
CA GLN A 62 -6.84 -10.09 -1.99
C GLN A 62 -7.55 -11.37 -2.47
N GLY A 63 -8.79 -11.62 -2.06
CA GLY A 63 -9.53 -12.83 -2.41
C GLY A 63 -8.99 -14.11 -1.78
N ARG A 64 -8.12 -14.00 -0.75
CA ARG A 64 -7.59 -15.16 -0.03
C ARG A 64 -8.61 -15.64 1.00
N LYS A 65 -8.79 -16.96 1.07
CA LYS A 65 -9.58 -17.58 2.14
C LYS A 65 -8.79 -17.50 3.45
N GLU A 66 -9.52 -17.31 4.54
CA GLU A 66 -8.95 -17.37 5.89
C GLU A 66 -8.34 -18.75 6.10
N SER A 67 -7.07 -18.79 6.50
CA SER A 67 -6.47 -19.99 7.05
C SER A 67 -7.00 -20.14 8.47
N VAL A 68 -7.90 -21.11 8.66
CA VAL A 68 -8.38 -21.57 9.96
C VAL A 68 -7.21 -22.13 10.77
#